data_AF-A0AAV5RA57-F1
#
_entry.id   AF-A0AAV5RA57-F1
#
_cell.length_a   1.000
_cell.length_b   1.000
_cell.length_c   1.000
_cell.angle_alpha   90.00
_cell.angle_beta   90.00
_cell.angle_gamma   90.00
#
_symmetry.space_group_name_H-M   'P 1'
#
loop_
_entity.id
_entity.type
_entity.pdbx_description
1 polymer ?
#
loop_
_entity_poly.entity_id
_entity_poly.type
_entity_poly.pdbx_seq_one_letter_code
_entity_poly.pdbx_strand_id
1 'polypeptide(L)'
;MSFFQTFQDQLQQTTQQISSSLNNLNLQDTAAQITSSVQQNISSLEKEVNNLKPIFARTTRSLQEKFGSIDDISELPKEYKDLEKRVDNIRQFYQNILSITRQYEIEAYDNPTNLKESLNDYTSLLNEKLSGLSHSTTTQEAEAVLLSGRKDKIPKTFSHQFSKTMSLTREDILSNKEVSSIKSILTKTSDRKSSENVAAETETAEDTESKETPLTTALLKISETELKIGNERLEQDKLIIVEFNNKINNLLKQDFVKCSTLRNQVETARLNFDTVRAEIKALQSGNAEAEIPQALSKKLEDCEDELVNATEIAVEAMKELIKPLESINLLKLLFKIQLNYHKFVVGELTSLVDGLENIPLDDDE
;
A
#
# COMPACT_ATOMS: atom_id res chain seq x y z
N MET A 1 33.28 2.33 -30.87
CA MET A 1 31.95 2.72 -31.39
C MET A 1 31.17 1.55 -32.02
N SER A 2 31.79 0.45 -32.44
CA SER A 2 31.09 -0.68 -33.11
C SER A 2 30.28 -1.58 -32.16
N PHE A 3 30.81 -1.93 -30.97
CA PHE A 3 30.18 -2.90 -30.06
C PHE A 3 28.80 -2.46 -29.52
N PHE A 4 28.64 -1.19 -29.19
CA PHE A 4 27.39 -0.65 -28.64
C PHE A 4 26.27 -0.61 -29.69
N GLN A 5 26.64 -0.33 -30.95
CA GLN A 5 25.71 -0.34 -32.08
C GLN A 5 25.27 -1.78 -32.39
N THR A 6 26.21 -2.73 -32.42
CA THR A 6 25.89 -4.15 -32.61
C THR A 6 25.01 -4.70 -31.49
N PHE A 7 25.26 -4.32 -30.24
CA PHE A 7 24.42 -4.71 -29.11
C PHE A 7 22.99 -4.14 -29.21
N GLN A 8 22.86 -2.86 -29.56
CA GLN A 8 21.57 -2.21 -29.75
C GLN A 8 20.78 -2.83 -30.92
N ASP A 9 21.45 -3.11 -32.03
CA ASP A 9 20.86 -3.75 -33.21
C ASP A 9 20.39 -5.18 -32.88
N GLN A 10 21.17 -5.92 -32.09
CA GLN A 10 20.84 -7.28 -31.66
C GLN A 10 19.68 -7.32 -30.66
N LEU A 11 19.57 -6.30 -29.79
CA LEU A 11 18.48 -6.14 -28.83
C LEU A 11 17.17 -5.75 -29.55
N GLN A 12 17.25 -4.91 -30.58
CA GLN A 12 16.12 -4.58 -31.44
C GLN A 12 15.64 -5.77 -32.27
N GLN A 13 16.57 -6.56 -32.85
CA GLN A 13 16.21 -7.79 -33.57
C GLN A 13 15.54 -8.81 -32.64
N THR A 14 16.07 -9.00 -31.44
CA THR A 14 15.47 -9.89 -30.43
C THR A 14 14.08 -9.42 -30.03
N THR A 15 13.88 -8.11 -29.83
CA THR A 15 12.57 -7.53 -29.49
C THR A 15 11.55 -7.71 -30.62
N GLN A 16 11.97 -7.54 -31.88
CA GLN A 16 11.10 -7.74 -33.04
C GLN A 16 10.74 -9.21 -33.26
N GLN A 17 11.67 -10.13 -33.02
CA GLN A 17 11.41 -11.57 -33.07
C GLN A 17 10.46 -12.01 -31.96
N ILE A 18 10.62 -11.48 -30.74
CA ILE A 18 9.69 -11.74 -29.64
C ILE A 18 8.29 -11.20 -29.97
N SER A 19 8.20 -9.99 -30.52
CA SER A 19 6.92 -9.36 -30.91
C SER A 19 6.19 -10.15 -32.01
N SER A 20 6.91 -10.67 -33.00
CA SER A 20 6.31 -11.51 -34.06
C SER A 20 5.92 -12.90 -33.56
N SER A 21 6.71 -13.50 -32.65
CA SER A 21 6.35 -14.76 -31.98
C SER A 21 5.14 -14.64 -31.04
N LEU A 22 4.93 -13.48 -30.40
CA LEU A 22 3.77 -13.22 -29.55
C LEU A 22 2.45 -13.07 -30.33
N ASN A 23 2.50 -12.64 -31.59
CA ASN A 23 1.30 -12.45 -32.41
C ASN A 23 0.75 -13.74 -33.03
N ASN A 24 1.47 -14.87 -32.95
CA ASN A 24 1.09 -16.12 -33.61
C ASN A 24 1.16 -17.31 -32.62
N LEU A 25 0.35 -17.23 -31.55
CA LEU A 25 0.33 -18.18 -30.43
C LEU A 25 -0.15 -19.58 -30.84
N ASN A 26 0.75 -20.38 -31.41
CA ASN A 26 0.76 -21.83 -31.24
C ASN A 26 1.69 -22.16 -30.07
N LEU A 27 1.12 -22.37 -28.88
CA LEU A 27 1.84 -22.55 -27.61
C LEU A 27 2.87 -23.71 -27.64
N GLN A 28 2.69 -24.69 -28.52
CA GLN A 28 3.61 -25.84 -28.66
C GLN A 28 4.91 -25.44 -29.41
N ASP A 29 4.80 -24.62 -30.45
CA ASP A 29 5.93 -24.17 -31.26
C ASP A 29 6.75 -23.08 -30.53
N THR A 30 6.09 -22.28 -29.68
CA THR A 30 6.71 -21.24 -28.87
C THR A 30 7.70 -21.80 -27.84
N ALA A 31 7.38 -22.93 -27.19
CA ALA A 31 8.29 -23.56 -26.22
C ALA A 31 9.56 -24.10 -26.89
N ALA A 32 9.43 -24.70 -28.07
CA ALA A 32 10.56 -25.17 -28.87
C ALA A 32 11.44 -24.01 -29.37
N GLN A 33 10.81 -22.92 -29.84
CA GLN A 33 11.51 -21.71 -30.30
C GLN A 33 12.24 -20.97 -29.17
N ILE A 34 11.64 -20.85 -27.98
CA ILE A 34 12.29 -20.22 -26.81
C ILE A 34 13.47 -21.09 -26.36
N THR A 35 13.30 -22.42 -26.32
CA THR A 35 14.39 -23.33 -25.96
C THR A 35 15.55 -23.24 -26.96
N SER A 36 15.27 -23.18 -28.26
CA SER A 36 16.30 -23.07 -29.30
C SER A 36 16.99 -21.71 -29.33
N SER A 37 16.25 -20.62 -29.13
CA SER A 37 16.80 -19.25 -29.14
C SER A 37 17.65 -18.97 -27.89
N VAL A 38 17.28 -19.51 -26.73
CA VAL A 38 18.13 -19.45 -25.54
C VAL A 38 19.38 -20.33 -25.73
N GLN A 39 19.27 -21.52 -26.33
CA GLN A 39 20.43 -22.37 -26.65
C GLN A 39 21.43 -21.69 -27.61
N GLN A 40 20.93 -21.04 -28.66
CA GLN A 40 21.76 -20.35 -29.65
C GLN A 40 22.47 -19.13 -29.06
N ASN A 41 21.78 -18.30 -28.27
CA ASN A 41 22.36 -17.11 -27.66
C ASN A 41 23.35 -17.41 -26.52
N ILE A 42 23.33 -18.61 -25.93
CA ILE A 42 24.26 -19.02 -24.86
C ILE A 42 25.53 -19.65 -25.44
N SER A 43 25.45 -20.31 -26.60
CA SER A 43 26.62 -20.88 -27.30
C SER A 43 27.67 -19.83 -27.73
N SER A 44 27.30 -18.55 -27.77
CA SER A 44 28.22 -17.44 -28.04
C SER A 44 28.92 -16.89 -26.79
N LEU A 45 28.59 -17.37 -25.59
CA LEU A 45 29.03 -16.83 -24.29
C LEU A 45 29.84 -17.86 -23.44
N GLU A 46 30.38 -18.90 -24.07
CA GLU A 46 30.91 -20.14 -23.46
C GLU A 46 31.89 -19.99 -22.27
N LYS A 47 32.56 -18.85 -22.09
CA LYS A 47 33.57 -18.67 -21.03
C LYS A 47 33.02 -18.25 -19.66
N GLU A 48 31.80 -17.72 -19.57
CA GLU A 48 31.15 -17.34 -18.29
C GLU A 48 30.03 -18.33 -17.84
N VAL A 49 29.76 -19.37 -18.63
CA VAL A 49 28.51 -20.17 -18.58
C VAL A 49 28.56 -21.37 -17.62
N ASN A 50 29.72 -21.78 -17.11
CA ASN A 50 29.78 -22.94 -16.21
C ASN A 50 28.98 -22.75 -14.90
N ASN A 51 28.82 -21.51 -14.43
CA ASN A 51 28.02 -21.18 -13.24
C ASN A 51 26.51 -21.05 -13.55
N LEU A 52 26.11 -20.98 -14.83
CA LEU A 52 24.72 -20.77 -15.26
C LEU A 52 24.05 -22.04 -15.81
N LYS A 53 24.83 -23.08 -16.13
CA LYS A 53 24.33 -24.43 -16.49
C LYS A 53 23.23 -24.97 -15.54
N PRO A 54 23.37 -24.92 -14.21
CA PRO A 54 22.31 -25.41 -13.32
C PRO A 54 21.04 -24.57 -13.40
N ILE A 55 21.15 -23.24 -13.54
CA ILE A 55 19.99 -22.34 -13.68
C ILE A 55 19.27 -22.59 -15.01
N PHE A 56 20.03 -22.85 -16.08
CA PHE A 56 19.46 -23.15 -17.40
C PHE A 56 18.71 -24.48 -17.41
N ALA A 57 19.29 -25.56 -16.87
CA ALA A 57 18.63 -26.87 -16.76
C ALA A 57 17.34 -26.80 -15.92
N ARG A 58 17.34 -26.02 -14.84
CA ARG A 58 16.14 -25.74 -14.03
C ARG A 58 15.07 -25.00 -14.82
N THR A 59 15.47 -23.98 -15.58
CA THR A 59 14.55 -23.13 -16.36
C THR A 59 13.91 -23.91 -17.51
N THR A 60 14.70 -24.69 -18.26
CA THR A 60 14.17 -25.54 -19.34
C THR A 60 13.21 -26.59 -18.80
N ARG A 61 13.51 -27.21 -17.65
CA ARG A 61 12.60 -28.16 -17.01
C ARG A 61 11.31 -27.54 -16.51
N SER A 62 11.36 -26.36 -15.87
CA SER A 62 10.15 -25.64 -15.45
C SER A 62 9.23 -25.29 -16.63
N LEU A 63 9.82 -24.92 -17.78
CA LEU A 63 9.06 -24.72 -19.03
C LEU A 63 8.51 -26.04 -19.57
N GLN A 64 9.28 -27.13 -19.49
CA GLN A 64 8.85 -28.44 -19.95
C GLN A 64 7.73 -29.05 -19.09
N GLU A 65 7.69 -28.75 -17.79
CA GLU A 65 6.59 -29.14 -16.89
C GLU A 65 5.33 -28.29 -17.09
N LYS A 66 5.48 -26.98 -17.37
CA LYS A 66 4.34 -26.08 -17.61
C LYS A 66 3.71 -26.24 -18.99
N PHE A 67 4.47 -26.72 -19.98
CA PHE A 67 4.05 -26.77 -21.40
C PHE A 67 4.17 -28.14 -22.08
N GLY A 68 4.72 -29.16 -21.41
CA GLY A 68 4.90 -30.51 -21.94
C GLY A 68 4.22 -31.60 -21.10
N SER A 69 3.95 -32.74 -21.72
CA SER A 69 3.46 -33.94 -21.05
C SER A 69 4.63 -34.74 -20.46
N ILE A 70 5.04 -34.44 -19.22
CA ILE A 70 6.00 -35.25 -18.47
C ILE A 70 5.24 -36.06 -17.41
N ASP A 71 5.35 -37.39 -17.46
CA ASP A 71 4.67 -38.30 -16.52
C ASP A 71 5.44 -38.55 -15.21
N ASP A 72 6.74 -38.20 -15.16
CA ASP A 72 7.64 -38.45 -14.01
C ASP A 72 7.90 -37.15 -13.21
N ILE A 73 6.82 -36.56 -12.69
CA ILE A 73 6.87 -35.35 -11.85
C ILE A 73 6.82 -35.78 -10.38
N SER A 74 7.76 -35.28 -9.57
CA SER A 74 7.64 -35.44 -8.12
C SER A 74 6.52 -34.55 -7.59
N GLU A 75 5.38 -35.15 -7.23
CA GLU A 75 4.25 -34.40 -6.70
C GLU A 75 4.44 -34.06 -5.22
N LEU A 76 4.18 -32.79 -4.87
CA LEU A 76 4.09 -32.38 -3.47
C LEU A 76 2.84 -32.97 -2.80
N PRO A 77 2.91 -33.37 -1.52
CA PRO A 77 1.79 -33.90 -0.77
C PRO A 77 0.56 -32.99 -0.82
N LYS A 78 -0.63 -33.58 -0.81
CA LYS A 78 -1.89 -32.82 -0.82
C LYS A 78 -1.99 -31.83 0.35
N GLU A 79 -1.54 -32.24 1.54
CA GLU A 79 -1.54 -31.41 2.75
C GLU A 79 -0.69 -30.15 2.58
N TYR A 80 0.45 -30.25 1.90
CA TYR A 80 1.30 -29.12 1.58
C TYR A 80 0.58 -28.15 0.62
N LYS A 81 -0.01 -28.66 -0.45
CA LYS A 81 -0.79 -27.86 -1.42
C LYS A 81 -1.99 -27.16 -0.78
N ASP A 82 -2.66 -27.82 0.17
CA ASP A 82 -3.79 -27.24 0.89
C ASP A 82 -3.34 -26.16 1.91
N LEU A 83 -2.18 -26.34 2.54
CA LEU A 83 -1.53 -25.31 3.36
C LEU A 83 -1.20 -24.06 2.54
N GLU A 84 -0.60 -24.23 1.36
CA GLU A 84 -0.28 -23.13 0.45
C GLU A 84 -1.52 -22.30 0.10
N LYS A 85 -2.60 -22.97 -0.34
CA LYS A 85 -3.87 -22.30 -0.65
C LYS A 85 -4.41 -21.53 0.54
N ARG A 86 -4.32 -22.11 1.74
CA ARG A 86 -4.80 -21.47 2.97
C ARG A 86 -3.99 -20.21 3.28
N VAL A 87 -2.66 -20.27 3.16
CA VAL A 87 -1.77 -19.12 3.35
C VAL A 87 -2.09 -18.03 2.33
N ASP A 88 -2.28 -18.39 1.06
CA ASP A 88 -2.65 -17.42 0.01
C ASP A 88 -4.01 -16.76 0.24
N ASN A 89 -5.01 -17.53 0.71
CA ASN A 89 -6.31 -16.97 1.09
C ASN A 89 -6.18 -15.97 2.25
N ILE A 90 -5.36 -16.27 3.26
CA ILE A 90 -5.12 -15.35 4.39
C ILE A 90 -4.35 -14.11 3.93
N ARG A 91 -3.35 -14.28 3.06
CA ARG A 91 -2.64 -13.16 2.42
C ARG A 91 -3.61 -12.24 1.68
N GLN A 92 -4.51 -12.81 0.89
CA GLN A 92 -5.55 -12.06 0.18
C GLN A 92 -6.50 -11.34 1.13
N PHE A 93 -6.90 -12.00 2.22
CA PHE A 93 -7.70 -11.38 3.27
C PHE A 93 -7.02 -10.12 3.83
N TYR A 94 -5.73 -10.21 4.19
CA TYR A 94 -4.98 -9.05 4.69
C TYR A 94 -4.86 -7.94 3.64
N GLN A 95 -4.62 -8.28 2.37
CA GLN A 95 -4.57 -7.31 1.28
C GLN A 95 -5.91 -6.58 1.08
N ASN A 96 -7.02 -7.33 1.13
CA ASN A 96 -8.36 -6.76 0.98
C ASN A 96 -8.70 -5.82 2.15
N ILE A 97 -8.44 -6.24 3.39
CA ILE A 97 -8.69 -5.40 4.56
C ILE A 97 -7.83 -4.13 4.50
N LEU A 98 -6.53 -4.28 4.22
CA LEU A 98 -5.62 -3.14 4.12
C LEU A 98 -6.05 -2.17 3.00
N SER A 99 -6.59 -2.67 1.88
CA SER A 99 -7.06 -1.82 0.79
C SER A 99 -8.18 -0.86 1.25
N ILE A 100 -9.03 -1.31 2.18
CA ILE A 100 -10.12 -0.51 2.74
C ILE A 100 -9.58 0.40 3.85
N THR A 101 -8.79 -0.15 4.79
CA THR A 101 -8.33 0.62 5.96
C THR A 101 -7.23 1.63 5.63
N ARG A 102 -6.62 1.57 4.44
CA ARG A 102 -5.83 2.67 3.90
C ARG A 102 -6.63 3.96 3.74
N GLN A 103 -7.96 3.90 3.71
CA GLN A 103 -8.77 5.11 3.65
C GLN A 103 -8.54 6.05 4.84
N TYR A 104 -8.23 5.49 6.02
CA TYR A 104 -7.87 6.25 7.22
C TYR A 104 -6.55 7.02 7.09
N GLU A 105 -5.70 6.69 6.10
CA GLU A 105 -4.47 7.45 5.81
C GLU A 105 -4.76 8.78 5.10
N ILE A 106 -5.99 8.99 4.62
CA ILE A 106 -6.40 10.18 3.88
C ILE A 106 -7.25 11.06 4.81
N GLU A 107 -6.69 12.09 5.44
CA GLU A 107 -7.39 12.94 6.41
C GLU A 107 -8.75 13.52 5.95
N ALA A 108 -8.94 13.70 4.63
CA ALA A 108 -10.17 14.29 4.05
C ALA A 108 -11.14 13.24 3.47
N TYR A 109 -11.04 11.97 3.88
CA TYR A 109 -11.84 10.90 3.27
C TYR A 109 -13.36 11.03 3.50
N ASP A 110 -13.75 11.63 4.61
CA ASP A 110 -15.14 11.90 4.99
C ASP A 110 -15.68 13.19 4.33
N ASN A 111 -14.85 13.87 3.54
CA ASN A 111 -15.10 15.19 3.00
C ASN A 111 -14.67 15.33 1.53
N PRO A 112 -15.39 14.67 0.60
CA PRO A 112 -14.96 14.49 -0.78
C PRO A 112 -14.80 15.79 -1.58
N THR A 113 -15.51 16.85 -1.21
CA THR A 113 -15.45 18.15 -1.90
C THR A 113 -14.08 18.82 -1.77
N ASN A 114 -13.26 18.43 -0.80
CA ASN A 114 -12.01 19.08 -0.44
C ASN A 114 -10.75 18.27 -0.81
N LEU A 115 -10.88 17.16 -1.55
CA LEU A 115 -9.72 16.42 -2.07
C LEU A 115 -8.85 17.25 -3.04
N LYS A 116 -9.47 18.11 -3.85
CA LYS A 116 -8.75 18.98 -4.80
C LYS A 116 -7.83 19.97 -4.07
N GLU A 117 -8.28 20.49 -2.94
CA GLU A 117 -7.48 21.37 -2.10
C GLU A 117 -6.35 20.62 -1.41
N SER A 118 -6.59 19.39 -0.96
CA SER A 118 -5.57 18.54 -0.36
C SER A 118 -4.41 18.30 -1.33
N LEU A 119 -4.68 18.07 -2.62
CA LEU A 119 -3.65 17.95 -3.66
C LEU A 119 -2.89 19.26 -3.93
N ASN A 120 -3.60 20.38 -4.05
CA ASN A 120 -2.98 21.70 -4.21
C ASN A 120 -2.14 22.10 -2.98
N ASP A 121 -2.53 21.61 -1.82
CA ASP A 121 -1.82 21.80 -0.58
C ASP A 121 -0.53 20.98 -0.50
N TYR A 122 -0.57 19.71 -0.92
CA TYR A 122 0.63 18.87 -1.03
C TYR A 122 1.64 19.46 -2.03
N THR A 123 1.20 20.02 -3.16
CA THR A 123 2.11 20.69 -4.10
C THR A 123 2.68 21.99 -3.54
N SER A 124 1.89 22.78 -2.80
CA SER A 124 2.39 23.98 -2.11
C SER A 124 3.40 23.64 -1.00
N LEU A 125 3.19 22.55 -0.27
CA LEU A 125 4.10 22.08 0.78
C LEU A 125 5.42 21.57 0.18
N LEU A 126 5.35 20.87 -0.95
CA LEU A 126 6.53 20.47 -1.70
C LEU A 126 7.30 21.70 -2.20
N ASN A 127 6.61 22.73 -2.69
CA ASN A 127 7.26 23.99 -3.10
C ASN A 127 7.85 24.76 -1.91
N GLU A 128 7.18 24.78 -0.76
CA GLU A 128 7.65 25.42 0.48
C GLU A 128 8.85 24.68 1.06
N LYS A 129 8.82 23.34 1.11
CA LYS A 129 9.96 22.52 1.52
C LYS A 129 11.10 22.60 0.52
N LEU A 130 10.83 22.59 -0.78
CA LEU A 130 11.86 22.79 -1.81
C LEU A 130 12.47 24.19 -1.74
N SER A 131 11.67 25.22 -1.47
CA SER A 131 12.13 26.60 -1.25
C SER A 131 12.89 26.76 0.07
N GLY A 132 12.47 26.07 1.13
CA GLY A 132 13.17 26.05 2.42
C GLY A 132 14.49 25.29 2.35
N LEU A 133 14.54 24.19 1.59
CA LEU A 133 15.77 23.44 1.30
C LEU A 133 16.71 24.23 0.39
N SER A 134 16.18 25.01 -0.55
CA SER A 134 17.01 25.85 -1.42
C SER A 134 17.61 27.06 -0.70
N HIS A 135 17.01 27.49 0.41
CA HIS A 135 17.53 28.56 1.28
C HIS A 135 18.33 28.03 2.48
N SER A 136 18.30 26.73 2.74
CA SER A 136 19.06 26.13 3.82
C SER A 136 20.53 26.00 3.43
N THR A 137 21.40 26.62 4.22
CA THR A 137 22.86 26.61 3.96
C THR A 137 23.59 25.57 4.82
N THR A 138 22.88 24.88 5.72
CA THR A 138 23.44 23.91 6.66
C THR A 138 22.58 22.66 6.79
N THR A 139 23.21 21.51 7.06
CA THR A 139 22.55 20.19 7.13
C THR A 139 21.48 20.12 8.23
N GLN A 140 21.69 20.84 9.35
CA GLN A 140 20.76 20.89 10.48
C GLN A 140 19.53 21.75 10.19
N GLU A 141 19.68 22.83 9.41
CA GLU A 141 18.54 23.63 8.94
C GLU A 141 17.73 22.85 7.89
N ALA A 142 18.39 22.07 7.03
CA ALA A 142 17.70 21.22 6.06
C ALA A 142 16.89 20.12 6.77
N GLU A 143 17.44 19.51 7.82
CA GLU A 143 16.71 18.59 8.69
C GLU A 143 15.53 19.28 9.38
N ALA A 144 15.69 20.50 9.91
CA ALA A 144 14.60 21.25 10.53
C ALA A 144 13.47 21.61 9.53
N VAL A 145 13.80 21.93 8.28
CA VAL A 145 12.83 22.19 7.19
C VAL A 145 12.13 20.89 6.75
N LEU A 146 12.81 19.75 6.81
CA LEU A 146 12.20 18.44 6.53
C LEU A 146 11.26 18.00 7.66
N LEU A 147 11.65 18.24 8.91
CA LEU A 147 10.88 17.91 10.12
C LEU A 147 9.80 18.93 10.48
N SER A 148 9.78 20.13 9.89
CA SER A 148 8.69 21.08 10.10
C SER A 148 7.40 20.53 9.45
N GLY A 149 6.47 20.08 10.30
CA GLY A 149 5.07 19.92 9.93
C GLY A 149 4.36 21.27 10.04
N ARG A 150 3.47 21.62 9.10
CA ARG A 150 2.64 22.83 9.22
C ARG A 150 1.74 22.67 10.46
N LYS A 151 2.02 23.45 11.52
CA LYS A 151 1.19 23.51 12.73
C LYS A 151 -0.15 24.22 12.50
N ASP A 152 -0.26 24.97 11.39
CA ASP A 152 -1.38 25.90 11.16
C ASP A 152 -2.50 25.33 10.30
N LYS A 153 -2.49 24.02 10.00
CA LYS A 153 -3.58 23.40 9.26
C LYS A 153 -4.58 22.75 10.20
N ILE A 154 -5.77 23.33 10.22
CA ILE A 154 -6.95 22.65 10.72
C ILE A 154 -7.08 21.35 9.90
N PRO A 155 -7.15 20.19 10.57
CA PRO A 155 -7.30 18.91 9.92
C PRO A 155 -8.58 18.88 9.07
N LYS A 156 -8.54 18.27 7.88
CA LYS A 156 -9.61 18.46 6.88
C LYS A 156 -10.76 17.47 6.99
N THR A 157 -11.07 17.00 8.19
CA THR A 157 -12.26 16.16 8.38
C THR A 157 -13.52 16.99 8.17
N PHE A 158 -14.64 16.32 7.90
CA PHE A 158 -15.93 16.98 7.74
C PHE A 158 -16.29 17.82 8.98
N SER A 159 -16.13 17.27 10.19
CA SER A 159 -16.42 17.96 11.46
C SER A 159 -15.61 19.24 11.65
N HIS A 160 -14.34 19.27 11.26
CA HIS A 160 -13.56 20.50 11.31
C HIS A 160 -14.08 21.59 10.38
N GLN A 161 -14.55 21.21 9.19
CA GLN A 161 -15.15 22.19 8.27
C GLN A 161 -16.49 22.69 8.77
N PHE A 162 -17.29 21.80 9.35
CA PHE A 162 -18.54 22.17 10.00
C PHE A 162 -18.28 23.18 11.13
N SER A 163 -17.32 22.86 12.02
CA SER A 163 -16.87 23.75 13.09
C SER A 163 -16.44 25.12 12.57
N LYS A 164 -15.53 25.13 11.59
CA LYS A 164 -15.04 26.37 10.97
C LYS A 164 -16.18 27.21 10.39
N THR A 165 -17.13 26.57 9.71
CA THR A 165 -18.26 27.26 9.08
C THR A 165 -19.18 27.89 10.12
N MET A 166 -19.48 27.19 11.21
CA MET A 166 -20.31 27.69 12.30
C MET A 166 -19.65 28.86 13.04
N SER A 167 -18.33 28.78 13.29
CA SER A 167 -17.56 29.89 13.86
C SER A 167 -17.53 31.13 12.97
N LEU A 168 -17.29 30.95 11.66
CA LEU A 168 -17.32 32.06 10.70
C LEU A 168 -18.71 32.70 10.61
N THR A 169 -19.77 31.88 10.57
CA THR A 169 -21.15 32.36 10.54
C THR A 169 -21.49 33.16 11.80
N ARG A 170 -21.02 32.70 12.97
CA ARG A 170 -21.16 33.46 14.22
C ARG A 170 -20.47 34.82 14.14
N GLU A 171 -19.24 34.87 13.64
CA GLU A 171 -18.47 36.11 13.49
C GLU A 171 -19.14 37.10 12.51
N ASP A 172 -19.64 36.61 11.37
CA ASP A 172 -20.36 37.43 10.38
C ASP A 172 -21.67 37.99 10.97
N ILE A 173 -22.38 37.22 11.81
CA ILE A 173 -23.59 37.70 12.52
C ILE A 173 -23.23 38.76 13.56
N LEU A 174 -22.19 38.54 14.38
CA LEU A 174 -21.77 39.48 15.42
C LEU A 174 -21.22 40.79 14.84
N SER A 175 -20.56 40.74 13.69
CA SER A 175 -20.04 41.91 12.98
C SER A 175 -21.09 42.64 12.14
N ASN A 176 -22.34 42.14 12.10
CA ASN A 176 -23.44 42.66 11.29
C ASN A 176 -23.03 43.00 9.84
N LYS A 177 -22.20 42.13 9.26
CA LYS A 177 -21.55 42.39 7.98
C LYS A 177 -22.54 42.25 6.83
N GLU A 178 -22.56 43.20 5.90
CA GLU A 178 -23.43 43.11 4.73
C GLU A 178 -23.15 41.85 3.91
N VAL A 179 -24.18 41.01 3.74
CA VAL A 179 -24.11 39.79 2.94
C VAL A 179 -24.12 40.18 1.46
N SER A 180 -22.93 40.22 0.85
CA SER A 180 -22.78 40.44 -0.59
C SER A 180 -23.31 39.25 -1.41
N SER A 181 -24.62 39.29 -1.70
CA SER A 181 -25.36 38.42 -2.64
C SER A 181 -25.12 36.90 -2.52
N ILE A 182 -26.19 36.18 -2.15
CA ILE A 182 -26.28 34.71 -1.96
C ILE A 182 -25.61 33.87 -3.07
N LYS A 183 -25.49 34.38 -4.30
CA LYS A 183 -24.82 33.72 -5.43
C LYS A 183 -23.32 33.44 -5.20
N SER A 184 -22.69 34.16 -4.27
CA SER A 184 -21.25 34.03 -4.00
C SER A 184 -20.89 32.94 -2.97
N ILE A 185 -21.84 32.50 -2.14
CA ILE A 185 -21.61 31.46 -1.11
C ILE A 185 -21.50 30.06 -1.75
N LEU A 186 -22.23 29.80 -2.83
CA LEU A 186 -22.12 28.55 -3.60
C LEU A 186 -20.91 28.48 -4.54
N THR A 187 -20.18 29.59 -4.75
CA THR A 187 -19.13 29.67 -5.79
C THR A 187 -17.77 30.20 -5.31
N LYS A 188 -17.65 30.76 -4.11
CA LYS A 188 -16.38 31.32 -3.57
C LYS A 188 -15.63 30.37 -2.64
N THR A 189 -15.49 29.09 -2.99
CA THR A 189 -14.44 28.24 -2.41
C THR A 189 -13.15 28.26 -3.23
N SER A 190 -13.10 28.96 -4.38
CA SER A 190 -11.93 28.88 -5.27
C SER A 190 -10.94 30.05 -5.25
N ASP A 191 -11.24 31.23 -4.68
CA ASP A 191 -10.30 32.36 -4.79
C ASP A 191 -10.26 33.22 -3.53
N ARG A 192 -9.39 32.84 -2.58
CA ARG A 192 -8.64 33.81 -1.78
C ARG A 192 -7.15 33.48 -1.88
N LYS A 193 -6.56 33.83 -3.03
CA LYS A 193 -5.13 34.12 -3.11
C LYS A 193 -4.89 35.51 -2.52
N SER A 194 -3.82 35.59 -1.74
CA SER A 194 -3.02 36.79 -1.46
C SER A 194 -3.10 37.87 -2.55
N SER A 195 -3.50 39.10 -2.20
CA SER A 195 -2.68 40.30 -2.33
C SER A 195 -3.44 41.56 -1.87
N GLU A 196 -2.66 42.53 -1.41
CA GLU A 196 -2.88 43.98 -1.49
C GLU A 196 -3.79 44.71 -0.48
N ASN A 197 -3.10 45.46 0.40
CA ASN A 197 -3.34 46.86 0.74
C ASN A 197 -4.78 47.35 0.62
N VAL A 198 -5.50 47.27 1.74
CA VAL A 198 -6.60 48.21 2.01
C VAL A 198 -6.03 49.29 2.91
N ALA A 199 -5.94 50.48 2.36
CA ALA A 199 -5.57 51.69 3.07
C ALA A 199 -6.47 51.87 4.30
N ALA A 200 -5.85 52.32 5.39
CA ALA A 200 -6.53 52.74 6.60
C ALA A 200 -7.46 53.91 6.28
N GLU A 201 -8.77 53.63 6.22
CA GLU A 201 -9.79 54.62 6.51
C GLU A 201 -10.31 54.32 7.91
N THR A 202 -9.83 55.13 8.85
CA THR A 202 -10.28 55.21 10.23
C THR A 202 -11.69 55.81 10.24
N GLU A 203 -12.70 54.98 9.97
CA GLU A 203 -14.06 55.28 10.42
C GLU A 203 -14.20 54.74 11.84
N THR A 204 -14.49 55.66 12.75
CA THR A 204 -14.77 55.44 14.16
C THR A 204 -15.82 54.34 14.33
N ALA A 205 -15.38 53.15 14.74
CA ALA A 205 -16.25 52.13 15.27
C ALA A 205 -16.87 52.67 16.57
N GLU A 206 -18.11 53.13 16.46
CA GLU A 206 -19.00 53.21 17.62
C GLU A 206 -19.02 51.84 18.30
N ASP A 207 -18.94 51.83 19.64
CA ASP A 207 -19.11 50.66 20.50
C ASP A 207 -20.48 50.01 20.21
N THR A 208 -20.54 49.19 19.17
CA THR A 208 -21.62 48.23 18.97
C THR A 208 -21.35 47.11 19.97
N GLU A 209 -21.92 47.27 21.16
CA GLU A 209 -22.05 46.23 22.18
C GLU A 209 -22.52 44.95 21.47
N SER A 210 -21.58 44.02 21.23
CA SER A 210 -21.78 42.79 20.46
C SER A 210 -22.63 41.83 21.28
N LYS A 211 -23.94 42.07 21.32
CA LYS A 211 -24.89 41.29 22.10
C LYS A 211 -24.92 39.86 21.56
N GLU A 212 -24.39 38.93 22.35
CA GLU A 212 -24.57 37.51 22.12
C GLU A 212 -26.06 37.20 22.07
N THR A 213 -26.52 36.66 20.95
CA THR A 213 -27.87 36.16 20.76
C THR A 213 -27.93 34.66 21.05
N PRO A 214 -29.12 34.10 21.37
CA PRO A 214 -29.34 32.66 21.46
C PRO A 214 -28.74 31.88 20.28
N LEU A 215 -28.90 32.39 19.06
CA LEU A 215 -28.33 31.81 17.85
C LEU A 215 -26.80 31.84 17.84
N THR A 216 -26.17 32.97 18.17
CA THR A 216 -24.69 33.04 18.21
C THR A 216 -24.11 32.12 19.29
N THR A 217 -24.81 31.94 20.41
CA THR A 217 -24.44 30.99 21.48
C THR A 217 -24.56 29.55 20.99
N ALA A 218 -25.65 29.21 20.28
CA ALA A 218 -25.82 27.89 19.67
C ALA A 218 -24.70 27.59 18.66
N LEU A 219 -24.39 28.52 17.76
CA LEU A 219 -23.33 28.38 16.76
C LEU A 219 -21.94 28.14 17.39
N LEU A 220 -21.64 28.80 18.51
CA LEU A 220 -20.39 28.57 19.25
C LEU A 220 -20.34 27.17 19.86
N LYS A 221 -21.41 26.74 20.54
CA LYS A 221 -21.46 25.39 21.14
C LYS A 221 -21.29 24.29 20.09
N ILE A 222 -21.96 24.45 18.95
CA ILE A 222 -21.85 23.54 17.81
C ILE A 222 -20.42 23.53 17.27
N SER A 223 -19.81 24.71 17.07
CA SER A 223 -18.47 24.78 16.51
C SER A 223 -17.42 24.15 17.42
N GLU A 224 -17.50 24.37 18.73
CA GLU A 224 -16.60 23.77 19.71
C GLU A 224 -16.76 22.24 19.77
N THR A 225 -17.99 21.74 19.75
CA THR A 225 -18.27 20.30 19.79
C THR A 225 -17.74 19.59 18.55
N GLU A 226 -18.00 20.14 17.36
CA GLU A 226 -17.53 19.58 16.09
C GLU A 226 -16.00 19.63 15.97
N LEU A 227 -15.34 20.65 16.55
CA LEU A 227 -13.87 20.68 16.64
C LEU A 227 -13.34 19.49 17.46
N LYS A 228 -13.94 19.20 18.61
CA LYS A 228 -13.55 18.05 19.45
C LYS A 228 -13.78 16.72 18.75
N ILE A 229 -14.95 16.55 18.11
CA ILE A 229 -15.27 15.34 17.33
C ILE A 229 -14.27 15.16 16.18
N GLY A 230 -13.93 16.24 15.50
CA GLY A 230 -12.90 16.26 14.47
C GLY A 230 -11.54 15.82 15.00
N ASN A 231 -11.08 16.37 16.12
CA ASN A 231 -9.79 16.01 16.72
C ASN A 231 -9.74 14.53 17.13
N GLU A 232 -10.80 14.02 17.78
CA GLU A 232 -10.87 12.61 18.17
C GLU A 232 -10.87 11.68 16.95
N ARG A 233 -11.46 12.11 15.82
CA ARG A 233 -11.41 11.35 14.57
C ARG A 233 -9.98 11.16 14.10
N LEU A 234 -9.14 12.19 14.14
CA LEU A 234 -7.75 12.06 13.71
C LEU A 234 -6.94 11.14 14.62
N GLU A 235 -7.20 11.18 15.93
CA GLU A 235 -6.55 10.25 16.85
C GLU A 235 -7.01 8.80 16.60
N GLN A 236 -8.30 8.58 16.29
CA GLN A 236 -8.78 7.28 15.81
C GLN A 236 -8.00 6.83 14.57
N ASP A 237 -7.89 7.70 13.57
CA ASP A 237 -7.29 7.36 12.29
C ASP A 237 -5.79 7.09 12.45
N LYS A 238 -5.08 7.92 13.21
CA LYS A 238 -3.68 7.72 13.60
C LYS A 238 -3.46 6.39 14.31
N LEU A 239 -4.31 6.02 15.27
CA LEU A 239 -4.24 4.73 15.93
C LEU A 239 -4.47 3.58 14.94
N ILE A 240 -5.43 3.68 14.03
CA ILE A 240 -5.66 2.66 13.00
C ILE A 240 -4.43 2.54 12.08
N ILE A 241 -3.83 3.64 11.65
CA ILE A 241 -2.63 3.63 10.80
C ILE A 241 -1.48 2.92 11.52
N VAL A 242 -1.15 3.40 12.73
CA VAL A 242 0.04 2.95 13.47
C VAL A 242 -0.13 1.54 14.03
N GLU A 243 -1.26 1.24 14.63
CA GLU A 243 -1.46 0.02 15.39
C GLU A 243 -2.08 -1.12 14.57
N PHE A 244 -2.70 -0.82 13.43
CA PHE A 244 -3.37 -1.81 12.58
C PHE A 244 -2.78 -1.88 11.17
N ASN A 245 -2.83 -0.80 10.37
CA ASN A 245 -2.35 -0.82 8.98
C ASN A 245 -0.86 -1.17 8.89
N ASN A 246 -0.03 -0.56 9.73
CA ASN A 246 1.41 -0.83 9.75
C ASN A 246 1.73 -2.28 10.12
N LYS A 247 1.01 -2.87 11.09
CA LYS A 247 1.19 -4.28 11.47
C LYS A 247 0.82 -5.22 10.32
N ILE A 248 -0.29 -4.98 9.64
CA ILE A 248 -0.68 -5.76 8.46
C ILE A 248 0.34 -5.60 7.32
N ASN A 249 0.79 -4.37 7.05
CA ASN A 249 1.83 -4.11 6.06
C ASN A 249 3.13 -4.86 6.37
N ASN A 250 3.56 -4.88 7.64
CA ASN A 250 4.75 -5.60 8.07
C ASN A 250 4.60 -7.10 7.88
N LEU A 251 3.47 -7.68 8.31
CA LEU A 251 3.14 -9.09 8.11
C LEU A 251 3.21 -9.47 6.63
N LEU A 252 2.61 -8.65 5.75
CA LEU A 252 2.61 -8.85 4.30
C LEU A 252 4.02 -8.75 3.68
N LYS A 253 4.85 -7.81 4.14
CA LYS A 253 6.19 -7.54 3.57
C LYS A 253 7.28 -8.44 4.14
N GLN A 254 7.11 -8.96 5.34
CA GLN A 254 8.12 -9.78 6.02
C GLN A 254 7.69 -11.25 5.99
N ASP A 255 6.66 -11.61 6.75
CA ASP A 255 6.34 -13.02 7.01
C ASP A 255 5.77 -13.72 5.78
N PHE A 256 4.87 -13.07 5.04
CA PHE A 256 4.35 -13.63 3.78
C PHE A 256 5.42 -13.69 2.67
N VAL A 257 6.34 -12.72 2.60
CA VAL A 257 7.46 -12.75 1.64
C VAL A 257 8.44 -13.85 2.00
N LYS A 258 8.77 -14.00 3.29
CA LYS A 258 9.59 -15.09 3.81
C LYS A 258 8.98 -16.45 3.46
N CYS A 259 7.69 -16.62 3.72
CA CYS A 259 6.98 -17.85 3.36
C CYS A 259 6.98 -18.10 1.85
N SER A 260 6.77 -17.08 1.01
CA SER A 260 6.87 -17.22 -0.45
C SER A 260 8.27 -17.62 -0.90
N THR A 261 9.31 -17.13 -0.22
CA THR A 261 10.70 -17.49 -0.51
C THR A 261 10.97 -18.95 -0.17
N LEU A 262 10.49 -19.43 0.98
CA LEU A 262 10.61 -20.84 1.38
C LEU A 262 9.86 -21.76 0.40
N ARG A 263 8.66 -21.37 -0.05
CA ARG A 263 7.92 -22.13 -1.08
C ARG A 263 8.69 -22.20 -2.40
N ASN A 264 9.33 -21.10 -2.82
CA ASN A 264 10.19 -21.10 -4.00
C ASN A 264 11.43 -22.01 -3.83
N GLN A 265 11.96 -22.12 -2.61
CA GLN A 265 13.05 -23.05 -2.30
C GLN A 265 12.60 -24.51 -2.42
N VAL A 266 11.39 -24.85 -1.95
CA VAL A 266 10.79 -26.17 -2.15
C VAL A 266 10.69 -26.52 -3.63
N GLU A 267 10.13 -25.62 -4.45
CA GLU A 267 10.05 -25.83 -5.90
C GLU A 267 11.43 -25.97 -6.54
N THR A 268 12.42 -25.21 -6.08
CA THR A 268 13.80 -25.30 -6.58
C THR A 268 14.42 -26.66 -6.23
N ALA A 269 14.28 -27.12 -4.99
CA ALA A 269 14.77 -28.42 -4.53
C ALA A 269 14.08 -29.56 -5.29
N ARG A 270 12.77 -29.46 -5.50
CA ARG A 270 11.98 -30.40 -6.31
C ARG A 270 12.52 -30.49 -7.73
N LEU A 271 12.72 -29.36 -8.40
CA LEU A 271 13.27 -29.31 -9.76
C LEU A 271 14.68 -29.91 -9.84
N ASN A 272 15.53 -29.71 -8.82
CA ASN A 272 16.85 -30.31 -8.76
C ASN A 272 16.79 -31.83 -8.68
N PHE A 273 15.99 -32.34 -7.74
CA PHE A 273 15.76 -33.76 -7.54
C PHE A 273 15.24 -34.42 -8.82
N ASP A 274 14.22 -33.83 -9.42
CA ASP A 274 13.62 -34.27 -10.67
C ASP A 274 14.64 -34.27 -11.83
N THR A 275 15.50 -33.25 -11.90
CA THR A 275 16.59 -33.15 -12.90
C THR A 275 17.57 -34.30 -12.78
N VAL A 276 18.10 -34.56 -11.58
CA VAL A 276 19.06 -35.65 -11.35
C VAL A 276 18.40 -37.00 -11.61
N ARG A 277 17.14 -37.20 -11.21
CA ARG A 277 16.39 -38.42 -11.48
C ARG A 277 16.22 -38.69 -12.98
N ALA A 278 15.99 -37.65 -13.79
CA ALA A 278 15.92 -37.79 -15.24
C ALA A 278 17.29 -38.07 -15.88
N GLU A 279 18.37 -37.46 -15.40
CA GLU A 279 19.74 -37.75 -15.84
C GLU A 279 20.08 -39.23 -15.62
N ILE A 280 19.74 -39.77 -14.44
CA ILE A 280 19.93 -41.19 -14.12
C ILE A 280 19.09 -42.08 -15.03
N LYS A 281 17.82 -41.76 -15.23
CA LYS A 281 16.93 -42.52 -16.11
C LYS A 281 17.42 -42.53 -17.57
N ALA A 282 17.96 -41.41 -18.06
CA ALA A 282 18.53 -41.30 -19.39
C ALA A 282 19.77 -42.19 -19.55
N LEU A 283 20.66 -42.22 -18.54
CA LEU A 283 21.82 -43.11 -18.52
C LEU A 283 21.44 -44.59 -18.50
N GLN A 284 20.36 -44.93 -17.81
CA GLN A 284 19.88 -46.30 -17.74
C GLN A 284 19.23 -46.77 -19.05
N SER A 285 18.69 -45.86 -19.89
CA SER A 285 18.11 -46.20 -21.21
C SER A 285 17.14 -47.41 -21.19
N GLY A 286 16.43 -47.63 -20.07
CA GLY A 286 15.53 -48.77 -19.87
C GLY A 286 16.19 -50.08 -19.38
N ASN A 287 17.51 -50.10 -19.19
CA ASN A 287 18.25 -51.22 -18.61
C ASN A 287 18.53 -50.97 -17.12
N ALA A 288 17.78 -51.65 -16.23
CA ALA A 288 17.84 -51.44 -14.79
C ALA A 288 19.17 -51.86 -14.15
N GLU A 289 20.01 -52.63 -14.85
CA GLU A 289 21.31 -53.12 -14.38
C GLU A 289 22.49 -52.22 -14.81
N ALA A 290 22.24 -51.12 -15.52
CA ALA A 290 23.29 -50.20 -15.91
C ALA A 290 23.95 -49.54 -14.68
N GLU A 291 25.29 -49.58 -14.62
CA GLU A 291 26.05 -48.97 -13.53
C GLU A 291 25.79 -47.46 -13.47
N ILE A 292 25.18 -47.00 -12.37
CA ILE A 292 24.99 -45.58 -12.10
C ILE A 292 26.30 -45.03 -11.54
N PRO A 293 26.86 -43.94 -12.10
CA PRO A 293 28.02 -43.29 -11.51
C PRO A 293 27.77 -42.93 -10.04
N GLN A 294 28.69 -43.33 -9.15
CA GLN A 294 28.55 -43.10 -7.71
C GLN A 294 28.32 -41.61 -7.36
N ALA A 295 28.91 -40.70 -8.14
CA ALA A 295 28.72 -39.27 -8.00
C ALA A 295 27.28 -38.80 -8.26
N LEU A 296 26.57 -39.41 -9.22
CA LEU A 296 25.16 -39.10 -9.51
C LEU A 296 24.23 -39.68 -8.46
N SER A 297 24.53 -40.89 -7.96
CA SER A 297 23.78 -41.49 -6.85
C SER A 297 23.87 -40.62 -5.60
N LYS A 298 25.07 -40.15 -5.26
CA LYS A 298 25.26 -39.24 -4.13
C LYS A 298 24.53 -37.91 -4.33
N LYS A 299 24.61 -37.34 -5.54
CA LYS A 299 23.91 -36.09 -5.87
C LYS A 299 22.38 -36.21 -5.76
N LEU A 300 21.83 -37.39 -6.07
CA LEU A 300 20.40 -37.67 -5.91
C LEU A 300 20.01 -37.66 -4.42
N GLU A 301 20.79 -38.34 -3.57
CA GLU A 301 20.63 -38.35 -2.11
C GLU A 301 20.71 -36.92 -1.53
N ASP A 302 21.74 -36.15 -1.93
CA ASP A 302 21.90 -34.75 -1.50
C ASP A 302 20.68 -33.88 -1.88
N CYS A 303 20.10 -34.09 -3.07
CA CYS A 303 18.89 -33.37 -3.52
C CYS A 303 17.61 -33.83 -2.83
N GLU A 304 17.51 -35.11 -2.44
CA GLU A 304 16.39 -35.64 -1.67
C GLU A 304 16.36 -35.03 -0.26
N ASP A 305 17.52 -35.01 0.41
CA ASP A 305 17.68 -34.37 1.71
C ASP A 305 17.34 -32.88 1.66
N GLU A 306 17.80 -32.16 0.62
CA GLU A 306 17.46 -30.74 0.42
C GLU A 306 15.95 -30.54 0.25
N LEU A 307 15.28 -31.39 -0.53
CA LEU A 307 13.83 -31.33 -0.73
C LEU A 307 13.07 -31.57 0.57
N VAL A 308 13.42 -32.61 1.32
CA VAL A 308 12.79 -32.93 2.62
C VAL A 308 12.95 -31.75 3.57
N ASN A 309 14.16 -31.25 3.75
CA ASN A 309 14.44 -30.12 4.63
C ASN A 309 13.70 -28.84 4.20
N ALA A 310 13.71 -28.51 2.90
CA ALA A 310 13.00 -27.33 2.39
C ALA A 310 11.48 -27.44 2.66
N THR A 311 10.90 -28.63 2.48
CA THR A 311 9.46 -28.84 2.74
C THR A 311 9.12 -28.70 4.21
N GLU A 312 9.95 -29.21 5.13
CA GLU A 312 9.73 -29.09 6.57
C GLU A 312 9.72 -27.63 7.02
N ILE A 313 10.75 -26.86 6.62
CA ILE A 313 10.88 -25.44 6.97
C ILE A 313 9.71 -24.63 6.39
N ALA A 314 9.33 -24.90 5.13
CA ALA A 314 8.20 -24.21 4.50
C ALA A 314 6.87 -24.52 5.22
N VAL A 315 6.65 -25.78 5.62
CA VAL A 315 5.45 -26.19 6.36
C VAL A 315 5.37 -25.51 7.72
N GLU A 316 6.49 -25.40 8.45
CA GLU A 316 6.53 -24.71 9.74
C GLU A 316 6.16 -23.23 9.59
N ALA A 317 6.76 -22.53 8.62
CA ALA A 317 6.46 -21.12 8.36
C ALA A 317 5.00 -20.91 7.92
N MET A 318 4.45 -21.79 7.08
CA MET A 318 3.03 -21.74 6.70
C MET A 318 2.11 -21.95 7.90
N LYS A 319 2.41 -22.93 8.77
CA LYS A 319 1.64 -23.20 9.99
C LYS A 319 1.65 -22.03 10.96
N GLU A 320 2.74 -21.29 11.03
CA GLU A 320 2.84 -20.08 11.85
C GLU A 320 1.93 -18.96 11.32
N LEU A 321 1.93 -18.71 10.01
CA LEU A 321 1.12 -17.67 9.37
C LEU A 321 -0.40 -17.92 9.44
N ILE A 322 -0.83 -19.17 9.46
CA ILE A 322 -2.27 -19.50 9.52
C ILE A 322 -2.85 -19.47 10.94
N LYS A 323 -2.05 -19.16 11.97
CA LYS A 323 -2.52 -19.10 13.36
C LYS A 323 -3.58 -17.99 13.49
N PRO A 324 -4.83 -18.33 13.89
CA PRO A 324 -5.93 -17.37 13.88
C PRO A 324 -5.82 -16.28 14.94
N LEU A 325 -4.98 -16.49 15.97
CA LEU A 325 -4.85 -15.58 17.11
C LEU A 325 -4.43 -14.18 16.69
N GLU A 326 -3.41 -14.07 15.82
CA GLU A 326 -2.89 -12.79 15.32
C GLU A 326 -3.97 -12.02 14.55
N SER A 327 -4.63 -12.68 13.59
CA SER A 327 -5.68 -12.09 12.76
C SER A 327 -6.86 -11.60 13.59
N ILE A 328 -7.31 -12.39 14.57
CA ILE A 328 -8.42 -12.03 15.46
C ILE A 328 -8.03 -10.86 16.36
N ASN A 329 -6.81 -10.84 16.88
CA ASN A 329 -6.35 -9.76 17.74
C ASN A 329 -6.25 -8.42 17.00
N LEU A 330 -5.75 -8.44 15.76
CA LEU A 330 -5.73 -7.25 14.90
C LEU A 330 -7.14 -6.73 14.62
N LEU A 331 -8.08 -7.60 14.27
CA LEU A 331 -9.48 -7.18 14.04
C LEU A 331 -10.13 -6.63 15.32
N LYS A 332 -9.93 -7.29 16.47
CA LYS A 332 -10.41 -6.78 17.77
C LYS A 332 -9.85 -5.40 18.07
N LEU A 333 -8.59 -5.15 17.75
CA LEU A 333 -7.93 -3.86 17.94
C LEU A 333 -8.58 -2.77 17.08
N LEU A 334 -8.79 -3.02 15.78
CA LEU A 334 -9.50 -2.10 14.88
C LEU A 334 -10.86 -1.68 15.45
N PHE A 335 -11.69 -2.66 15.81
CA PHE A 335 -13.03 -2.37 16.32
C PHE A 335 -13.04 -1.75 17.72
N LYS A 336 -12.02 -2.01 18.55
CA LYS A 336 -11.85 -1.29 19.82
C LYS A 336 -11.53 0.18 19.63
N ILE A 337 -10.66 0.51 18.67
CA ILE A 337 -10.33 1.90 18.33
C ILE A 337 -11.59 2.63 17.84
N GLN A 338 -12.34 2.01 16.91
CA GLN A 338 -13.60 2.58 16.43
C GLN A 338 -14.65 2.73 17.54
N LEU A 339 -14.79 1.72 18.41
CA LEU A 339 -15.73 1.77 19.54
C LEU A 339 -15.42 2.94 20.48
N ASN A 340 -14.13 3.18 20.77
CA ASN A 340 -13.72 4.29 21.64
C ASN A 340 -14.09 5.64 21.02
N TYR A 341 -13.78 5.85 19.74
CA TYR A 341 -14.20 7.04 19.01
C TYR A 341 -15.72 7.24 19.06
N HIS A 342 -16.51 6.20 18.74
CA HIS A 342 -17.97 6.34 18.72
C HIS A 342 -18.56 6.63 20.11
N LYS A 343 -17.98 6.08 21.18
CA LYS A 343 -18.37 6.42 22.55
C LYS A 343 -18.07 7.88 22.89
N PHE A 344 -16.92 8.39 22.47
CA PHE A 344 -16.57 9.79 22.65
C PHE A 344 -17.58 10.72 21.94
N VAL A 345 -17.89 10.42 20.68
CA VAL A 345 -18.87 11.18 19.89
C VAL A 345 -20.26 11.19 20.54
N VAL A 346 -20.73 10.04 21.06
CA VAL A 346 -22.00 9.99 21.79
C VAL A 346 -21.99 10.93 22.99
N GLY A 347 -20.90 10.97 23.77
CA GLY A 347 -20.78 11.87 24.92
C GLY A 347 -20.82 13.35 24.55
N GLU A 348 -20.05 13.74 23.53
CA GLU A 348 -20.02 15.14 23.05
C GLU A 348 -21.35 15.57 22.43
N LEU A 349 -21.99 14.73 21.59
CA LEU A 349 -23.28 15.06 20.99
C LEU A 349 -24.42 15.09 22.01
N THR A 350 -24.41 14.21 23.02
CA THR A 350 -25.40 14.27 24.10
C THR A 350 -25.29 15.61 24.84
N SER A 351 -24.07 16.00 25.21
CA SER A 351 -23.80 17.26 25.90
C SER A 351 -24.17 18.49 25.04
N LEU A 352 -23.97 18.41 23.72
CA LEU A 352 -24.37 19.46 22.79
C LEU A 352 -25.89 19.59 22.73
N VAL A 353 -26.63 18.49 22.55
CA VAL A 353 -28.10 18.52 22.48
C VAL A 353 -28.68 19.12 23.77
N ASP A 354 -28.26 18.62 24.93
CA ASP A 354 -28.68 19.18 26.23
C ASP A 354 -28.30 20.67 26.33
N GLY A 355 -27.11 21.04 25.86
CA GLY A 355 -26.62 22.42 25.87
C GLY A 355 -27.39 23.36 24.94
N LEU A 356 -28.00 22.86 23.86
CA LEU A 356 -28.82 23.61 22.92
C LEU A 356 -30.26 23.75 23.42
N GLU A 357 -30.84 22.70 24.02
CA GLU A 357 -32.18 22.73 24.61
C GLU A 357 -32.30 23.73 25.77
N ASN A 358 -31.19 23.98 26.48
CA ASN A 358 -31.13 24.92 27.60
C ASN A 358 -30.83 26.37 27.18
N ILE A 359 -30.71 26.66 25.88
CA ILE A 359 -30.54 28.05 25.43
C ILE A 359 -31.88 28.77 25.58
N PRO A 360 -31.96 29.86 26.35
CA PRO A 360 -33.18 30.64 26.46
C PRO A 360 -33.50 31.22 25.08
N LEU A 361 -34.68 30.90 24.57
CA LEU A 361 -35.26 31.61 23.46
C LEU A 361 -36.06 32.75 24.08
N ASP A 362 -35.71 33.98 23.75
CA ASP A 362 -36.55 35.13 24.12
C ASP A 362 -37.86 34.97 23.33
N ASP A 363 -38.85 34.31 23.94
CA ASP A 363 -40.24 34.24 23.46
C ASP A 363 -40.92 35.60 23.73
N ASP A 364 -40.37 36.68 23.20
CA ASP A 364 -40.98 38.00 23.27
C ASP A 364 -41.56 38.38 21.90
N GLU A 365 -42.90 38.31 21.83
CA GLU A 365 -43.75 38.98 20.82
C GLU A 365 -43.55 40.50 20.78
#